data_AF-A0AAW1DJ13-F1
#
_entry.id   AF-A0AAW1DJ13-F1
#
_cell.length_a   1.000
_cell.length_b   1.000
_cell.length_c   1.000
_cell.angle_alpha   90.00
_cell.angle_beta   90.00
_cell.angle_gamma   90.00
#
_symmetry.space_group_name_H-M   'P 1'
#
loop_
_entity.id
_entity.type
_entity.pdbx_description
1 polymer ?
#
loop_
_entity_poly.entity_id
_entity_poly.type
_entity_poly.pdbx_seq_one_letter_code
_entity_poly.pdbx_strand_id
1 'polypeptide(L)'
;MLSSHPYGPGMLDALSLWSRVAGCCVTSSFCQVNELSKMSSPVVIDFQAFQDTAWSFIVKELAVVDVKTRASSHWIFAPPEWGLASSRSRILPSNKWLTKYFHGLHWDDGYTPYHKLKSILAAAVCKSDLILVKGYEKSLFIRSLLPDFDVINLEDIDCPKITTFQNCFKCIFHKENNFKCAKAHCTELALWYLKDQHL
;
A
#
# COMPACT_ATOMS: atom_id res chain seq x y z
N MET A 1 -43.93 5.93 50.18
CA MET A 1 -45.31 5.41 50.11
C MET A 1 -46.20 6.51 49.57
N LEU A 2 -47.17 6.11 48.74
CA LEU A 2 -48.24 6.88 48.08
C LEU A 2 -47.90 7.65 46.80
N SER A 3 -48.34 7.01 45.73
CA SER A 3 -48.59 7.40 44.35
C SER A 3 -49.65 8.48 44.17
N SER A 4 -49.60 9.22 43.05
CA SER A 4 -50.77 9.46 42.19
C SER A 4 -50.37 9.88 40.77
N HIS A 5 -50.77 9.03 39.83
CA HIS A 5 -50.92 9.19 38.36
C HIS A 5 -52.06 10.18 37.99
N PRO A 6 -52.59 10.27 36.73
CA PRO A 6 -52.09 9.93 35.38
C PRO A 6 -52.37 11.07 34.35
N TYR A 7 -51.95 10.91 33.08
CA TYR A 7 -52.80 11.07 31.86
C TYR A 7 -51.96 10.64 30.63
N GLY A 8 -52.37 9.56 29.95
CA GLY A 8 -51.90 9.17 28.59
C GLY A 8 -52.84 9.73 27.50
N PRO A 9 -53.00 9.15 26.28
CA PRO A 9 -52.35 7.99 25.65
C PRO A 9 -51.99 8.17 24.13
N GLY A 10 -51.39 7.12 23.52
CA GLY A 10 -51.48 6.78 22.07
C GLY A 10 -50.43 7.43 21.15
N MET A 11 -49.97 6.85 20.05
CA MET A 11 -50.24 5.60 19.33
C MET A 11 -49.11 5.44 18.29
N LEU A 12 -48.88 4.22 17.83
CA LEU A 12 -47.87 3.75 16.87
C LEU A 12 -47.94 4.48 15.50
N ASP A 13 -46.80 4.77 14.86
CA ASP A 13 -46.37 4.17 13.57
C ASP A 13 -45.29 4.97 12.79
N ALA A 14 -44.35 4.19 12.25
CA ALA A 14 -43.66 4.27 10.94
C ALA A 14 -42.85 5.51 10.47
N LEU A 15 -41.55 5.25 10.25
CA LEU A 15 -40.73 5.57 9.06
C LEU A 15 -40.75 6.99 8.45
N SER A 16 -39.67 7.75 8.68
CA SER A 16 -38.96 8.62 7.70
C SER A 16 -37.71 9.19 8.41
N LEU A 17 -36.45 8.86 8.12
CA LEU A 17 -35.66 9.08 6.90
C LEU A 17 -35.77 10.55 6.41
N TRP A 18 -34.84 11.41 6.85
CA TRP A 18 -33.94 12.28 6.04
C TRP A 18 -33.41 13.48 6.85
N SER A 19 -32.08 13.58 6.87
CA SER A 19 -31.24 14.80 6.85
C SER A 19 -31.29 15.84 7.98
N ARG A 20 -30.14 15.99 8.65
CA ARG A 20 -29.52 17.31 8.89
C ARG A 20 -28.01 17.18 9.11
N VAL A 21 -27.28 17.47 8.03
CA VAL A 21 -25.86 17.78 7.98
C VAL A 21 -25.67 19.23 8.46
N ALA A 22 -24.75 19.47 9.40
CA ALA A 22 -23.94 20.68 9.59
C ALA A 22 -23.15 20.55 10.92
N GLY A 23 -21.83 20.64 10.98
CA GLY A 23 -20.84 20.87 9.95
C GLY A 23 -19.46 20.45 10.46
N CYS A 24 -18.60 20.10 9.52
CA CYS A 24 -17.17 20.06 9.76
C CYS A 24 -16.52 21.05 8.79
N CYS A 25 -15.62 21.84 9.33
CA CYS A 25 -15.03 23.05 8.77
C CYS A 25 -14.22 22.73 7.50
N VAL A 26 -14.43 23.50 6.43
CA VAL A 26 -13.82 23.28 5.11
C VAL A 26 -12.68 24.28 4.89
N THR A 27 -11.44 23.80 4.84
CA THR A 27 -10.39 24.37 3.96
C THR A 27 -9.54 23.24 3.38
N SER A 28 -10.06 22.58 2.34
CA SER A 28 -9.25 21.75 1.44
C SER A 28 -10.04 21.55 0.16
N SER A 29 -9.63 22.22 -0.91
CA SER A 29 -10.11 21.99 -2.26
C SER A 29 -9.47 20.70 -2.77
N PHE A 30 -9.97 19.53 -2.37
CA PHE A 30 -9.61 18.27 -3.02
C PHE A 30 -10.82 17.33 -3.05
N CYS A 31 -11.32 17.12 -4.27
CA CYS A 31 -12.26 16.08 -4.69
C CYS A 31 -13.69 16.15 -4.13
N GLN A 32 -14.54 16.97 -4.74
CA GLN A 32 -15.95 16.61 -4.91
C GLN A 32 -16.11 15.97 -6.28
N VAL A 33 -16.31 14.65 -6.31
CA VAL A 33 -16.86 13.95 -7.47
C VAL A 33 -17.81 12.86 -6.98
N ASN A 34 -19.04 12.95 -7.47
CA ASN A 34 -20.25 12.16 -7.25
C ASN A 34 -20.11 10.73 -6.68
N GLU A 35 -20.91 10.48 -5.65
CA GLU A 35 -21.33 9.17 -5.14
C GLU A 35 -22.25 8.46 -6.13
N LEU A 36 -21.69 7.60 -6.98
CA LEU A 36 -22.39 6.44 -7.52
C LEU A 36 -21.41 5.26 -7.58
N SER A 37 -21.51 4.38 -6.58
CA SER A 37 -20.91 3.03 -6.49
C SER A 37 -19.44 2.88 -6.93
N LYS A 38 -18.54 3.76 -6.48
CA LYS A 38 -17.11 3.44 -6.56
C LYS A 38 -16.77 2.47 -5.43
N MET A 39 -16.99 1.18 -5.65
CA MET A 39 -16.38 0.17 -4.79
C MET A 39 -14.88 0.43 -4.84
N SER A 40 -14.28 0.84 -3.73
CA SER A 40 -12.83 0.89 -3.65
C SER A 40 -12.30 -0.48 -4.07
N SER A 41 -11.23 -0.47 -4.85
CA SER A 41 -10.53 -1.70 -5.18
C SER A 41 -9.42 -1.84 -4.16
N PRO A 42 -9.21 -3.03 -3.58
CA PRO A 42 -7.98 -3.32 -2.88
C PRO A 42 -6.77 -3.00 -3.77
N VAL A 43 -5.69 -2.58 -3.15
CA VAL A 43 -4.41 -2.33 -3.82
C VAL A 43 -3.38 -3.28 -3.24
N VAL A 44 -2.57 -3.87 -4.10
CA VAL A 44 -1.37 -4.59 -3.68
C VAL A 44 -0.20 -3.62 -3.65
N ILE A 45 0.64 -3.74 -2.62
CA ILE A 45 1.92 -3.04 -2.53
C ILE A 45 3.03 -4.07 -2.41
N ASP A 46 4.09 -3.89 -3.20
CA ASP A 46 5.36 -4.57 -2.97
C ASP A 46 6.53 -3.61 -3.16
N PHE A 47 7.66 -3.91 -2.52
CA PHE A 47 8.87 -3.14 -2.68
C PHE A 47 10.14 -4.00 -2.60
N GLN A 48 11.20 -3.54 -3.27
CA GLN A 48 12.58 -3.98 -3.04
C GLN A 48 13.29 -2.91 -2.22
N ALA A 49 14.10 -3.33 -1.26
CA ALA A 49 14.75 -2.44 -0.31
C ALA A 49 16.13 -2.94 0.06
N PHE A 50 16.99 -2.00 0.43
CA PHE A 50 18.16 -2.28 1.27
C PHE A 50 17.76 -2.27 2.74
N GLN A 51 18.69 -2.69 3.60
CA GLN A 51 18.57 -2.53 5.04
C GLN A 51 19.49 -1.42 5.55
N ASP A 52 19.01 -0.66 6.53
CA ASP A 52 19.87 0.22 7.32
C ASP A 52 20.59 -0.54 8.45
N THR A 53 21.39 0.16 9.26
CA THR A 53 22.10 -0.46 10.39
C THR A 53 21.21 -0.81 11.58
N ALA A 54 19.97 -0.31 11.59
CA ALA A 54 18.94 -0.63 12.58
C ALA A 54 17.99 -1.72 12.07
N TRP A 55 18.35 -2.41 10.98
CA TRP A 55 17.53 -3.45 10.34
C TRP A 55 16.19 -2.94 9.79
N SER A 56 16.04 -1.64 9.57
CA SER A 56 14.89 -1.04 8.92
C SER A 56 15.06 -1.01 7.39
N PHE A 57 13.95 -0.91 6.66
CA PHE A 57 13.95 -0.90 5.21
C PHE A 57 14.30 0.47 4.63
N ILE A 58 15.23 0.46 3.67
CA ILE A 58 15.48 1.57 2.74
C ILE A 58 14.91 1.17 1.38
N VAL A 59 13.64 1.51 1.16
CA VAL A 59 12.93 1.26 -0.11
C VAL A 59 13.69 1.82 -1.32
N LYS A 60 13.94 0.96 -2.31
CA LYS A 60 14.63 1.31 -3.58
C LYS A 60 13.70 1.23 -4.77
N GLU A 61 12.82 0.24 -4.79
CA GLU A 61 11.80 0.07 -5.82
C GLU A 61 10.46 -0.14 -5.13
N LEU A 62 9.44 0.63 -5.49
CA LEU A 62 8.09 0.51 -4.99
C LEU A 62 7.14 0.28 -6.14
N ALA A 63 6.18 -0.63 -5.97
CA ALA A 63 5.07 -0.82 -6.87
C ALA A 63 3.75 -0.85 -6.09
N VAL A 64 2.73 -0.24 -6.69
CA VAL A 64 1.34 -0.30 -6.24
C VAL A 64 0.48 -0.72 -7.42
N VAL A 65 -0.37 -1.73 -7.24
CA VAL A 65 -1.25 -2.26 -8.28
C VAL A 65 -2.67 -2.32 -7.75
N ASP A 66 -3.58 -1.64 -8.44
CA ASP A 66 -5.02 -1.79 -8.21
C ASP A 66 -5.48 -3.18 -8.68
N VAL A 67 -6.12 -3.92 -7.79
CA VAL A 67 -6.51 -5.32 -8.04
C VAL A 67 -7.49 -5.44 -9.19
N LYS A 68 -8.54 -4.60 -9.23
CA LYS A 68 -9.64 -4.68 -10.19
C LYS A 68 -9.25 -4.10 -11.56
N THR A 69 -8.73 -2.88 -11.56
CA THR A 69 -8.43 -2.13 -12.80
C THR A 69 -7.08 -2.49 -13.41
N ARG A 70 -6.22 -3.17 -12.64
CA ARG A 70 -4.83 -3.50 -13.03
C ARG A 70 -3.94 -2.26 -13.23
N ALA A 71 -4.43 -1.07 -12.89
CA ALA A 71 -3.63 0.15 -12.95
C ALA A 71 -2.42 -0.02 -12.03
N SER A 72 -1.22 0.24 -12.56
CA SER A 72 0.03 0.08 -11.83
C SER A 72 0.79 1.40 -11.75
N SER A 73 1.32 1.70 -10.57
CA SER A 73 2.26 2.79 -10.34
C SER A 73 3.56 2.23 -9.80
N HIS A 74 4.68 2.85 -10.18
CA HIS A 74 6.02 2.31 -9.95
C HIS A 74 7.03 3.44 -9.76
N TRP A 75 7.92 3.30 -8.78
CA TRP A 75 8.91 4.30 -8.43
C TRP A 75 10.26 3.67 -8.13
N ILE A 76 11.34 4.34 -8.56
CA ILE A 76 12.71 4.06 -8.12
C ILE A 76 13.19 5.22 -7.26
N PHE A 77 13.45 4.92 -6.00
CA PHE A 77 13.87 5.90 -5.01
C PHE A 77 15.38 6.10 -5.03
N ALA A 78 15.78 7.36 -5.15
CA ALA A 78 17.13 7.80 -4.85
C ALA A 78 17.47 7.47 -3.38
N PRO A 79 18.75 7.28 -3.02
CA PRO A 79 19.13 7.08 -1.64
C PRO A 79 18.66 8.25 -0.75
N PRO A 80 18.37 7.99 0.53
CA PRO A 80 18.03 9.06 1.47
C PRO A 80 19.19 10.04 1.60
N GLU A 81 18.90 11.29 1.97
CA GLU A 81 19.90 12.36 2.09
C GLU A 81 21.00 12.02 3.11
N TRP A 82 20.64 11.39 4.23
CA TRP A 82 21.60 10.84 5.21
C TRP A 82 22.43 9.67 4.67
N GLY A 83 22.02 9.09 3.54
CA GLY A 83 22.65 7.97 2.84
C GLY A 83 23.71 8.37 1.79
N LEU A 84 23.84 9.67 1.51
CA LEU A 84 24.74 10.19 0.47
C LEU A 84 26.19 10.30 0.95
N ALA A 85 26.42 10.61 2.22
CA ALA A 85 27.74 10.64 2.83
C ALA A 85 28.01 9.32 3.58
N SER A 86 28.71 8.39 2.94
CA SER A 86 29.30 7.18 3.56
C SER A 86 28.41 6.44 4.57
N SER A 87 27.14 6.19 4.25
CA SER A 87 26.30 5.44 5.19
C SER A 87 26.85 4.03 5.37
N ARG A 88 27.00 3.59 6.62
CA ARG A 88 27.39 2.20 6.93
C ARG A 88 26.47 1.19 6.24
N SER A 89 25.21 1.57 6.05
CA SER A 89 24.20 0.85 5.27
C SER A 89 24.66 0.54 3.85
N ARG A 90 25.25 1.51 3.13
CA ARG A 90 25.73 1.32 1.75
C ARG A 90 26.74 0.17 1.62
N ILE A 91 27.61 0.01 2.61
CA ILE A 91 28.69 -0.97 2.58
C ILE A 91 28.33 -2.31 3.23
N LEU A 92 27.11 -2.47 3.74
CA LEU A 92 26.65 -3.72 4.35
C LEU A 92 26.78 -4.89 3.34
N PRO A 93 27.37 -6.03 3.75
CA PRO A 93 27.46 -7.20 2.89
C PRO A 93 26.11 -7.68 2.36
N SER A 94 25.05 -7.59 3.16
CA SER A 94 23.67 -7.91 2.74
C SER A 94 23.22 -7.05 1.57
N ASN A 95 23.44 -5.74 1.62
CA ASN A 95 23.06 -4.82 0.55
C ASN A 95 23.89 -5.04 -0.73
N LYS A 96 25.17 -5.40 -0.60
CA LYS A 96 25.99 -5.84 -1.75
C LYS A 96 25.44 -7.11 -2.39
N TRP A 97 25.03 -8.09 -1.57
CA TRP A 97 24.42 -9.32 -2.06
C TRP A 97 23.09 -9.04 -2.78
N LEU A 98 22.24 -8.17 -2.21
CA LEU A 98 20.96 -7.78 -2.82
C LEU A 98 21.14 -7.14 -4.20
N THR A 99 22.15 -6.28 -4.34
CA THR A 99 22.53 -5.69 -5.63
C THR A 99 22.96 -6.77 -6.62
N LYS A 100 23.85 -7.68 -6.20
CA LYS A 100 24.49 -8.63 -7.11
C LYS A 100 23.60 -9.82 -7.50
N TYR A 101 22.72 -10.26 -6.61
CA TYR A 101 22.04 -11.56 -6.75
C TYR A 101 20.53 -11.52 -6.55
N PHE A 102 19.95 -10.39 -6.07
CA PHE A 102 18.53 -10.34 -5.77
C PHE A 102 17.76 -9.38 -6.66
N HIS A 103 17.92 -8.07 -6.48
CA HIS A 103 17.11 -7.07 -7.19
C HIS A 103 17.91 -6.21 -8.18
N GLY A 104 19.23 -6.33 -8.28
CA GLY A 104 20.01 -5.64 -9.32
C GLY A 104 20.22 -4.14 -9.13
N LEU A 105 19.36 -3.47 -8.37
CA LEU A 105 19.45 -2.03 -8.10
C LEU A 105 20.72 -1.67 -7.32
N HIS A 106 21.41 -0.62 -7.76
CA HIS A 106 22.52 -0.01 -7.04
C HIS A 106 22.04 0.98 -5.98
N TRP A 107 22.90 1.27 -5.00
CA TRP A 107 22.62 2.23 -3.93
C TRP A 107 22.21 3.61 -4.46
N ASP A 108 22.96 4.12 -5.43
CA ASP A 108 22.79 5.46 -5.98
C ASP A 108 21.75 5.53 -7.11
N ASP A 109 21.12 4.40 -7.49
CA ASP A 109 20.06 4.40 -8.51
C ASP A 109 18.81 5.16 -8.04
N GLY A 110 18.04 5.69 -8.98
CA GLY A 110 16.73 6.27 -8.72
C GLY A 110 16.66 7.77 -8.88
N TYR A 111 15.43 8.24 -9.12
CA TYR A 111 15.12 9.62 -9.43
C TYR A 111 14.04 10.20 -8.51
N THR A 112 13.38 9.35 -7.73
CA THR A 112 12.36 9.77 -6.76
C THR A 112 13.03 10.11 -5.44
N PRO A 113 12.91 11.34 -4.91
CA PRO A 113 13.49 11.68 -3.61
C PRO A 113 12.92 10.82 -2.48
N TYR A 114 13.79 10.26 -1.63
CA TYR A 114 13.37 9.32 -0.59
C TYR A 114 12.38 9.93 0.41
N HIS A 115 12.53 11.22 0.75
CA HIS A 115 11.61 11.92 1.67
C HIS A 115 10.15 11.95 1.17
N LYS A 116 9.90 11.70 -0.13
CA LYS A 116 8.55 11.62 -0.71
C LYS A 116 7.87 10.27 -0.51
N LEU A 117 8.56 9.24 -0.03
CA LEU A 117 8.03 7.87 0.10
C LEU A 117 6.65 7.82 0.76
N LYS A 118 6.51 8.43 1.96
CA LYS A 118 5.24 8.44 2.70
C LYS A 118 4.12 9.15 1.93
N SER A 119 4.40 10.33 1.36
CA SER A 119 3.40 11.07 0.58
C SER A 119 2.99 10.35 -0.72
N ILE A 120 3.94 9.68 -1.38
CA ILE A 120 3.68 8.89 -2.59
C ILE A 120 2.79 7.69 -2.25
N LEU A 121 3.11 6.97 -1.17
CA LEU A 121 2.30 5.86 -0.69
C LEU A 121 0.87 6.32 -0.37
N ALA A 122 0.72 7.37 0.44
CA ALA A 122 -0.60 7.89 0.81
C ALA A 122 -1.43 8.31 -0.42
N ALA A 123 -0.81 8.99 -1.38
CA ALA A 123 -1.48 9.37 -2.63
C ALA A 123 -1.83 8.15 -3.51
N ALA A 124 -0.96 7.14 -3.56
CA ALA A 124 -1.18 5.94 -4.37
C ALA A 124 -2.33 5.08 -3.84
N VAL A 125 -2.59 5.11 -2.53
CA VAL A 125 -3.64 4.30 -1.89
C VAL A 125 -4.91 5.08 -1.56
N CYS A 126 -4.96 6.40 -1.76
CA CYS A 126 -6.05 7.27 -1.29
C CYS A 126 -7.47 6.93 -1.80
N LYS A 127 -7.58 6.06 -2.80
CA LYS A 127 -8.87 5.60 -3.38
C LYS A 127 -9.17 4.13 -3.05
N SER A 128 -8.34 3.51 -2.21
CA SER A 128 -8.47 2.13 -1.76
C SER A 128 -8.84 2.09 -0.29
N ASP A 129 -9.76 1.21 0.08
CA ASP A 129 -10.08 0.95 1.48
C ASP A 129 -9.23 -0.20 2.06
N LEU A 130 -8.49 -0.93 1.21
CA LEU A 130 -7.72 -2.10 1.61
C LEU A 130 -6.34 -2.16 0.95
N ILE A 131 -5.31 -2.36 1.76
CA ILE A 131 -3.94 -2.55 1.32
C ILE A 131 -3.53 -4.00 1.56
N LEU A 132 -3.04 -4.64 0.49
CA LEU A 132 -2.56 -6.01 0.49
C LEU A 132 -1.04 -6.00 0.34
N VAL A 133 -0.32 -6.62 1.27
CA VAL A 133 1.14 -6.71 1.23
C VAL A 133 1.53 -8.16 1.46
N LYS A 134 2.48 -8.69 0.70
CA LYS A 134 3.02 -10.03 1.00
C LYS A 134 4.25 -9.94 1.90
N GLY A 135 4.22 -10.66 3.01
CA GLY A 135 5.32 -10.79 3.96
C GLY A 135 5.08 -9.97 5.22
N TYR A 136 5.25 -10.60 6.38
CA TYR A 136 4.99 -10.01 7.69
C TYR A 136 5.76 -8.69 7.92
N GLU A 137 7.08 -8.70 7.75
CA GLU A 137 7.92 -7.51 7.98
C GLU A 137 7.56 -6.34 7.06
N LYS A 138 7.26 -6.63 5.78
CA LYS A 138 6.82 -5.61 4.82
C LYS A 138 5.48 -5.03 5.22
N SER A 139 4.55 -5.87 5.69
CA SER A 139 3.23 -5.44 6.15
C SER A 139 3.33 -4.51 7.35
N LEU A 140 4.17 -4.84 8.33
CA LEU A 140 4.45 -3.95 9.47
C LEU A 140 5.07 -2.62 9.04
N PHE A 141 6.03 -2.66 8.10
CA PHE A 141 6.65 -1.46 7.59
C PHE A 141 5.65 -0.54 6.89
N ILE A 142 4.80 -1.07 6.00
CA ILE A 142 3.75 -0.30 5.34
C ILE A 142 2.75 0.27 6.35
N ARG A 143 2.32 -0.52 7.34
CA ARG A 143 1.42 -0.05 8.42
C ARG A 143 2.02 1.10 9.22
N SER A 144 3.34 1.10 9.45
CA SER A 144 4.01 2.21 10.14
C SER A 144 4.01 3.53 9.33
N LEU A 145 4.00 3.42 7.99
CA LEU A 145 3.94 4.57 7.09
C LEU A 145 2.51 5.05 6.84
N LEU A 146 1.53 4.15 6.92
CA LEU A 146 0.12 4.38 6.63
C LEU A 146 -0.75 3.87 7.80
N PRO A 147 -0.70 4.51 8.98
CA PRO A 147 -1.40 4.04 10.17
C PRO A 147 -2.93 4.09 10.06
N ASP A 148 -3.46 4.93 9.18
CA ASP A 148 -4.89 5.13 8.99
C ASP A 148 -5.51 4.17 7.96
N PHE A 149 -4.74 3.20 7.45
CA PHE A 149 -5.18 2.26 6.42
C PHE A 149 -5.14 0.81 6.91
N ASP A 150 -6.12 0.01 6.47
CA ASP A 150 -6.13 -1.42 6.72
C ASP A 150 -5.11 -2.14 5.84
N VAL A 151 -4.11 -2.74 6.50
CA VAL A 151 -3.04 -3.51 5.86
C VAL A 151 -3.18 -4.99 6.22
N ILE A 152 -3.50 -5.82 5.22
CA ILE A 152 -3.56 -7.29 5.33
C ILE A 152 -2.27 -7.89 4.77
N ASN A 153 -1.65 -8.77 5.55
CA ASN A 153 -0.57 -9.62 5.06
C ASN A 153 -1.19 -10.75 4.22
N LEU A 154 -0.81 -10.84 2.95
CA LEU A 154 -1.32 -11.85 2.03
C LEU A 154 -0.99 -13.29 2.47
N GLU A 155 0.05 -13.49 3.27
CA GLU A 155 0.37 -14.82 3.80
C GLU A 155 -0.65 -15.30 4.84
N ASP A 156 -1.42 -14.39 5.45
CA ASP A 156 -2.47 -14.72 6.42
C ASP A 156 -3.75 -15.23 5.72
N ILE A 157 -3.83 -15.08 4.38
CA ILE A 157 -4.91 -15.58 3.52
C ILE A 157 -4.36 -16.56 2.48
N ASP A 158 -3.40 -17.38 2.89
CA ASP A 158 -2.85 -18.51 2.12
C ASP A 158 -2.25 -18.13 0.74
N CYS A 159 -1.76 -16.89 0.60
CA CYS A 159 -1.08 -16.48 -0.62
C CYS A 159 0.13 -17.38 -0.92
N PRO A 160 0.17 -18.04 -2.09
CA PRO A 160 1.25 -18.95 -2.42
C PRO A 160 2.56 -18.19 -2.61
N LYS A 161 3.66 -18.93 -2.55
CA LYS A 161 4.96 -18.41 -3.00
C LYS A 161 4.90 -18.21 -4.51
N ILE A 162 5.15 -16.99 -4.97
CA ILE A 162 5.29 -16.70 -6.40
C ILE A 162 6.67 -17.20 -6.84
N THR A 163 6.70 -18.39 -7.41
CA THR A 163 7.90 -19.05 -7.92
C THR A 163 8.25 -18.63 -9.35
N THR A 164 7.24 -18.26 -10.14
CA THR A 164 7.39 -17.88 -11.54
C THR A 164 6.48 -16.70 -11.86
N PHE A 165 7.01 -15.68 -12.54
CA PHE A 165 6.21 -14.56 -13.06
C PHE A 165 5.73 -14.95 -14.46
N GLN A 166 4.45 -15.27 -14.63
CA GLN A 166 3.90 -15.63 -15.93
C GLN A 166 3.55 -14.33 -16.67
N ASN A 167 4.38 -13.94 -17.65
CA ASN A 167 4.16 -12.80 -18.55
C ASN A 167 4.30 -11.39 -17.95
N CYS A 168 5.03 -11.20 -16.85
CA CYS A 168 5.22 -9.85 -16.32
C CYS A 168 6.48 -9.15 -16.89
N PHE A 169 6.25 -8.04 -17.61
CA PHE A 169 7.32 -7.11 -17.98
C PHE A 169 7.94 -6.52 -16.71
N LYS A 170 9.18 -6.90 -16.42
CA LYS A 170 9.99 -6.23 -15.38
C LYS A 170 10.18 -4.76 -15.74
N CYS A 171 10.45 -3.95 -14.72
CA CYS A 171 10.77 -2.55 -14.98
C CYS A 171 12.13 -2.43 -15.69
N ILE A 172 12.31 -1.34 -16.43
CA ILE A 172 13.50 -1.06 -17.25
C ILE A 172 14.81 -0.91 -16.45
N PHE A 173 14.72 -0.89 -15.11
CA PHE A 173 15.87 -0.78 -14.21
C PHE A 173 16.56 -2.12 -13.94
N HIS A 174 15.98 -3.23 -14.40
CA HIS A 174 16.58 -4.56 -14.29
C HIS A 174 17.36 -4.90 -15.56
N LYS A 175 18.69 -4.98 -15.46
CA LYS A 175 19.57 -5.36 -16.59
C LYS A 175 19.48 -6.85 -16.94
N GLU A 176 19.08 -7.69 -15.99
CA GLU A 176 19.00 -9.14 -16.14
C GLU A 176 17.60 -9.69 -15.80
N ASN A 177 17.22 -10.76 -16.49
CA ASN A 177 15.93 -11.41 -16.35
C ASN A 177 15.79 -12.28 -15.10
N ASN A 178 16.81 -12.39 -14.24
CA ASN A 178 16.77 -13.12 -12.97
C ASN A 178 16.40 -12.22 -11.76
N PHE A 179 16.60 -10.90 -11.84
CA PHE A 179 16.39 -10.02 -10.69
C PHE A 179 14.93 -9.86 -10.24
N LYS A 180 14.70 -9.81 -8.94
CA LYS A 180 13.38 -9.53 -8.35
C LYS A 180 12.99 -8.09 -8.63
N CYS A 181 11.79 -7.93 -9.19
CA CYS A 181 11.19 -6.65 -9.53
C CYS A 181 9.90 -6.48 -8.75
N ALA A 182 9.79 -5.40 -7.97
CA ALA A 182 8.57 -5.11 -7.19
C ALA A 182 7.34 -4.99 -8.09
N LYS A 183 7.46 -4.33 -9.26
CA LYS A 183 6.34 -4.21 -10.21
C LYS A 183 5.84 -5.56 -10.69
N ALA A 184 6.77 -6.46 -11.03
CA ALA A 184 6.41 -7.79 -11.49
C ALA A 184 5.70 -8.60 -10.41
N HIS A 185 6.26 -8.57 -9.20
CA HIS A 185 5.70 -9.31 -8.07
C HIS A 185 4.36 -8.75 -7.61
N CYS A 186 4.23 -7.43 -7.49
CA CYS A 186 2.97 -6.76 -7.18
C CYS A 186 1.86 -7.09 -8.20
N THR A 187 2.21 -7.17 -9.48
CA THR A 187 1.27 -7.53 -10.55
C THR A 187 0.76 -8.97 -10.38
N GLU A 188 1.65 -9.93 -10.16
CA GLU A 188 1.27 -11.33 -9.95
C GLU A 188 0.42 -11.51 -8.68
N LEU A 189 0.79 -10.87 -7.58
CA LEU A 189 0.02 -10.90 -6.33
C LEU A 189 -1.41 -10.39 -6.55
N ALA A 190 -1.56 -9.30 -7.28
CA ALA A 190 -2.86 -8.76 -7.60
C ALA A 190 -3.67 -9.71 -8.52
N LEU A 191 -3.01 -10.44 -9.43
CA LEU A 191 -3.69 -11.44 -10.27
C LEU A 191 -4.15 -12.64 -9.44
N TRP A 192 -3.31 -13.11 -8.53
CA TRP A 192 -3.65 -14.20 -7.62
C TRP A 192 -4.85 -13.81 -6.75
N TYR A 193 -4.79 -12.65 -6.09
CA TYR A 193 -5.87 -12.20 -5.22
C TYR A 193 -7.20 -12.03 -5.99
N LEU A 194 -7.17 -11.49 -7.21
CA LEU A 194 -8.36 -11.38 -8.04
C LEU A 194 -8.98 -12.74 -8.39
N LYS A 195 -8.16 -13.74 -8.72
CA LYS A 195 -8.61 -15.10 -9.07
C LYS A 195 -9.22 -15.85 -7.89
N ASP A 196 -8.65 -15.65 -6.70
CA ASP A 196 -9.06 -16.35 -5.47
C ASP A 196 -10.40 -15.83 -4.93
N GLN A 197 -10.69 -14.54 -5.14
CA GLN A 197 -11.92 -13.91 -4.63
C GLN A 197 -13.17 -14.12 -5.51
N HIS A 198 -13.10 -14.93 -6.59
CA HIS A 198 -14.22 -15.20 -7.51
C HIS A 198 -15.04 -13.96 -7.93
N LEU A 199 -14.35 -12.89 -8.35
CA LEU A 199 -14.91 -11.87 -9.25
C LEU A 199 -14.65 -12.22 -10.71
#